data_AF-A0A7W3THX4-F1
#
_entry.id   AF-A0A7W3THX4-F1
#
_cell.length_a   1.000
_cell.length_b   1.000
_cell.length_c   1.000
_cell.angle_alpha   90.00
_cell.angle_beta   90.00
_cell.angle_gamma   90.00
#
_symmetry.space_group_name_H-M   'P 1'
#
loop_
_entity.id
_entity.type
_entity.pdbx_description
1 polymer ?
#
loop_
_entity_poly.entity_id
_entity_poly.type
_entity_poly.pdbx_seq_one_letter_code
_entity_poly.pdbx_strand_id
1 'polypeptide(L)'
;IVVYNTVPRDTHRTPAAVEPSTAPRIVMVGTVQDRKGVDLFSRVTELARAKGLPWRFSWIGWRTPRIGRDTLLSDRVEWMGALSRQRVREELAASDAFFLSSVDDPMPLSVVEAVQHRLRVVTYHRIGSREVLEGAPGYRSFTEYTPEAALAALDAVLAENISEERYREVEELFDTPAFTHRMSLALGLPMPGAVGLPAGPEGGEGGFAAALDQQVAHRVVEFREHFRAGREEEALRVGTEILRRRRPTDVLLGMADLHARRGRGADALQLLGAAVCTGAERSRVWREVARIAELVGPEGRTLHRFARLETLRLRMRARSRGAGTPT
;
A
#
# COMPACT_ATOMS: atom_id res chain seq x y z
N ILE A 1 10.39 6.25 2.57
CA ILE A 1 9.59 5.57 1.52
C ILE A 1 9.03 4.32 2.14
N VAL A 2 7.70 4.16 2.10
CA VAL A 2 7.07 2.87 2.37
C VAL A 2 7.22 2.03 1.11
N VAL A 3 7.81 0.84 1.23
CA VAL A 3 7.93 -0.11 0.13
C VAL A 3 6.93 -1.22 0.39
N TYR A 4 5.74 -1.10 -0.19
CA TYR A 4 4.79 -2.21 -0.24
C TYR A 4 5.40 -3.37 -1.00
N ASN A 5 5.09 -4.60 -0.60
CA ASN A 5 5.46 -5.81 -1.32
C ASN A 5 4.76 -5.85 -2.69
N THR A 6 5.05 -6.86 -3.50
CA THR A 6 4.55 -6.96 -4.87
C THR A 6 3.69 -8.20 -5.09
N VAL A 7 2.63 -8.05 -5.87
CA VAL A 7 1.89 -9.16 -6.50
C VAL A 7 1.92 -8.90 -8.00
N PRO A 8 2.51 -9.78 -8.81
CA PRO A 8 2.48 -9.63 -10.26
C PRO A 8 1.04 -9.45 -10.75
N ARG A 9 0.81 -8.52 -11.68
CA ARG A 9 -0.48 -8.43 -12.36
C ARG A 9 -0.78 -9.74 -13.06
N ASP A 10 -1.93 -10.30 -12.76
CA ASP A 10 -2.43 -11.47 -13.46
C ASP A 10 -3.23 -11.02 -14.69
N THR A 11 -2.59 -11.03 -15.86
CA THR A 11 -3.21 -10.68 -17.14
C THR A 11 -4.10 -11.81 -17.69
N HIS A 12 -4.02 -13.01 -17.12
CA HIS A 12 -4.81 -14.17 -17.52
C HIS A 12 -5.98 -14.44 -16.56
N ARG A 13 -6.23 -13.54 -15.62
CA ARG A 13 -7.33 -13.70 -14.67
C ARG A 13 -8.68 -13.54 -15.33
N THR A 14 -9.62 -14.34 -14.87
CA THR A 14 -11.05 -14.07 -15.02
C THR A 14 -11.51 -13.31 -13.77
N PRO A 15 -12.11 -12.12 -13.91
CA PRO A 15 -12.76 -11.45 -12.79
C PRO A 15 -13.90 -12.30 -12.22
N ALA A 16 -14.14 -12.17 -10.93
CA ALA A 16 -15.32 -12.72 -10.28
C ALA A 16 -16.61 -12.10 -10.83
N ALA A 17 -17.74 -12.77 -10.58
CA ALA A 17 -19.04 -12.26 -10.97
C ALA A 17 -19.32 -10.91 -10.29
N VAL A 18 -19.91 -9.97 -11.04
CA VAL A 18 -20.26 -8.64 -10.53
C VAL A 18 -21.28 -8.76 -9.40
N GLU A 19 -22.32 -9.59 -9.62
CA GLU A 19 -23.35 -9.88 -8.63
C GLU A 19 -23.03 -11.18 -7.89
N PRO A 20 -23.20 -11.24 -6.55
CA PRO A 20 -23.03 -12.48 -5.82
C PRO A 20 -24.04 -13.55 -6.25
N SER A 21 -23.61 -14.81 -6.20
CA SER A 21 -24.52 -15.94 -6.43
C SER A 21 -25.61 -16.05 -5.35
N THR A 22 -26.70 -16.77 -5.65
CA THR A 22 -27.77 -17.07 -4.68
C THR A 22 -27.30 -17.98 -3.52
N ALA A 23 -26.14 -18.61 -3.68
CA ALA A 23 -25.46 -19.41 -2.66
C ALA A 23 -23.98 -18.95 -2.55
N PRO A 24 -23.73 -17.77 -1.94
CA PRO A 24 -22.43 -17.11 -1.97
C PRO A 24 -21.25 -18.03 -1.60
N ARG A 25 -20.20 -17.99 -2.42
CA ARG A 25 -18.95 -18.72 -2.23
C ARG A 25 -17.92 -17.82 -1.57
N ILE A 26 -17.53 -18.17 -0.35
CA ILE A 26 -16.59 -17.44 0.49
C ILE A 26 -15.29 -18.22 0.56
N VAL A 27 -14.21 -17.65 0.03
CA VAL A 27 -12.91 -18.32 -0.07
C VAL A 27 -11.84 -17.66 0.79
N MET A 28 -10.94 -18.47 1.32
CA MET A 28 -9.68 -18.04 1.93
C MET A 28 -8.50 -18.73 1.21
N VAL A 29 -7.42 -17.98 0.98
CA VAL A 29 -6.16 -18.53 0.45
C VAL A 29 -5.01 -18.30 1.43
N GLY A 30 -4.38 -19.39 1.88
CA GLY A 30 -3.26 -19.37 2.80
C GLY A 30 -3.07 -20.69 3.54
N THR A 31 -1.93 -20.88 4.19
CA THR A 31 -1.71 -22.09 5.00
C THR A 31 -2.75 -22.22 6.12
N VAL A 32 -3.20 -23.45 6.40
CA VAL A 32 -4.11 -23.72 7.52
C VAL A 32 -3.28 -23.76 8.81
N GLN A 33 -3.40 -22.72 9.63
CA GLN A 33 -2.70 -22.55 10.92
C GLN A 33 -3.41 -21.51 11.80
N ASP A 34 -3.20 -21.54 13.11
CA ASP A 34 -3.94 -20.70 14.07
C ASP A 34 -3.80 -19.20 13.81
N ARG A 35 -2.59 -18.70 13.46
CA ARG A 35 -2.38 -17.28 13.14
C ARG A 35 -3.26 -16.79 11.98
N LYS A 36 -3.60 -17.69 11.06
CA LYS A 36 -4.48 -17.39 9.91
C LYS A 36 -5.96 -17.40 10.27
N GLY A 37 -6.31 -17.64 11.53
CA GLY A 37 -7.67 -17.53 12.04
C GLY A 37 -8.57 -18.66 11.57
N VAL A 38 -8.04 -19.88 11.52
CA VAL A 38 -8.79 -21.06 11.05
C VAL A 38 -9.98 -21.40 11.97
N ASP A 39 -9.84 -21.18 13.29
CA ASP A 39 -10.93 -21.34 14.25
C ASP A 39 -12.05 -20.33 13.99
N LEU A 40 -11.72 -19.04 13.84
CA LEU A 40 -12.71 -18.00 13.51
C LEU A 40 -13.43 -18.31 12.20
N PHE A 41 -12.69 -18.70 11.15
CA PHE A 41 -13.28 -19.06 9.86
C PHE A 41 -14.28 -20.20 10.00
N SER A 42 -13.89 -21.28 10.69
CA SER A 42 -14.76 -22.41 10.98
C SER A 42 -16.01 -21.99 11.77
N ARG A 43 -15.86 -21.14 12.79
CA ARG A 43 -16.99 -20.66 13.59
C ARG A 43 -17.94 -19.77 12.80
N VAL A 44 -17.44 -18.94 11.88
CA VAL A 44 -18.28 -18.16 10.96
C VAL A 44 -19.08 -19.08 10.04
N THR A 45 -18.46 -20.14 9.53
CA THR A 45 -19.14 -21.17 8.73
C THR A 45 -20.25 -21.86 9.51
N GLU A 46 -19.98 -22.26 10.76
CA GLU A 46 -20.99 -22.85 11.66
C GLU A 46 -22.15 -21.88 11.94
N LEU A 47 -21.83 -20.62 12.21
CA LEU A 47 -22.83 -19.59 12.49
C LEU A 47 -23.71 -19.32 11.27
N ALA A 48 -23.13 -19.19 10.07
CA ALA A 48 -23.87 -19.00 8.83
C ALA A 48 -24.85 -20.16 8.60
N ARG A 49 -24.40 -21.40 8.84
CA ARG A 49 -25.24 -22.60 8.72
C ARG A 49 -26.36 -22.63 9.76
N ALA A 50 -26.08 -22.27 11.00
CA ALA A 50 -27.07 -22.20 12.07
C ALA A 50 -28.17 -21.18 11.76
N LYS A 51 -27.81 -20.09 11.07
CA LYS A 51 -28.76 -19.09 10.54
C LYS A 51 -29.49 -19.52 9.27
N GLY A 52 -29.23 -20.72 8.74
CA GLY A 52 -29.86 -21.23 7.53
C GLY A 52 -29.39 -20.54 6.24
N LEU A 53 -28.25 -19.86 6.25
CA LEU A 53 -27.71 -19.21 5.06
C LEU A 53 -27.16 -20.26 4.07
N PRO A 54 -27.39 -20.10 2.75
CA PRO A 54 -26.93 -21.05 1.72
C PRO A 54 -25.44 -20.90 1.38
N TRP A 55 -24.66 -20.20 2.21
CA TRP A 55 -23.29 -19.81 1.90
C TRP A 55 -22.35 -21.02 1.95
N ARG A 56 -21.37 -21.04 1.05
CA ARG A 56 -20.36 -22.10 0.92
C ARG A 56 -18.99 -21.53 1.27
N PHE A 57 -18.26 -22.24 2.11
CA PHE A 57 -16.96 -21.79 2.59
C PHE A 57 -15.88 -22.75 2.13
N SER A 58 -14.81 -22.22 1.54
CA SER A 58 -13.64 -22.99 1.12
C SER A 58 -12.35 -22.35 1.60
N TRP A 59 -11.36 -23.20 1.85
CA TRP A 59 -10.03 -22.79 2.25
C TRP A 59 -8.97 -23.50 1.41
N ILE A 60 -8.17 -22.71 0.71
CA ILE A 60 -7.09 -23.17 -0.15
C ILE A 60 -5.75 -22.98 0.57
N GLY A 61 -5.08 -24.09 0.85
CA GLY A 61 -3.72 -24.14 1.34
C GLY A 61 -3.42 -25.41 2.12
N TRP A 62 -2.13 -25.73 2.26
CA TRP A 62 -1.71 -26.90 3.01
C TRP A 62 -1.95 -26.74 4.51
N ARG A 63 -2.35 -27.83 5.17
CA ARG A 63 -2.43 -27.90 6.62
C ARG A 63 -1.03 -27.96 7.24
N THR A 64 -0.82 -27.20 8.32
CA THR A 64 0.46 -27.19 9.05
C THR A 64 0.28 -27.77 10.45
N PRO A 65 1.38 -28.17 11.13
CA PRO A 65 1.34 -28.59 12.54
C PRO A 65 1.00 -27.46 13.53
N ARG A 66 0.89 -26.20 13.08
CA ARG A 66 0.65 -25.02 13.92
C ARG A 66 -0.86 -24.77 14.12
N ILE A 67 -1.56 -25.83 14.52
CA ILE A 67 -2.99 -25.83 14.82
C ILE A 67 -3.14 -26.36 16.24
N GLY A 68 -3.70 -25.55 17.12
CA GLY A 68 -4.00 -25.90 18.50
C GLY A 68 -4.96 -27.08 18.57
N ARG A 69 -4.89 -27.84 19.68
CA ARG A 69 -5.78 -28.99 19.90
C ARG A 69 -7.25 -28.58 19.97
N ASP A 70 -7.52 -27.40 20.49
CA ASP A 70 -8.87 -26.85 20.70
C ASP A 70 -9.34 -25.98 19.53
N THR A 71 -8.51 -25.81 18.49
CA THR A 71 -8.85 -25.06 17.29
C THR A 71 -9.91 -25.81 16.50
N LEU A 72 -11.08 -25.19 16.31
CA LEU A 72 -12.13 -25.77 15.50
C LEU A 72 -11.71 -25.83 14.02
N LEU A 73 -11.84 -27.01 13.43
CA LEU A 73 -11.86 -27.22 11.98
C LEU A 73 -13.25 -27.75 11.63
N SER A 74 -14.11 -26.89 11.08
CA SER A 74 -15.45 -27.30 10.69
C SER A 74 -15.39 -28.24 9.49
N ASP A 75 -16.15 -29.35 9.55
CA ASP A 75 -16.36 -30.27 8.42
C ASP A 75 -17.21 -29.66 7.31
N ARG A 76 -17.75 -28.45 7.52
CA ARG A 76 -18.54 -27.68 6.54
C ARG A 76 -17.69 -26.75 5.70
N VAL A 77 -16.41 -26.59 6.05
CA VAL A 77 -15.44 -25.88 5.22
C VAL A 77 -14.85 -26.89 4.24
N GLU A 78 -14.85 -26.54 2.96
CA GLU A 78 -14.13 -27.29 1.95
C GLU A 78 -12.63 -27.00 2.06
N TRP A 79 -11.88 -27.90 2.70
CA TRP A 79 -10.43 -27.82 2.84
C TRP A 79 -9.73 -28.38 1.60
N MET A 80 -9.33 -27.52 0.67
CA MET A 80 -8.88 -27.93 -0.67
C MET A 80 -7.42 -28.42 -0.73
N GLY A 81 -6.68 -28.36 0.38
CA GLY A 81 -5.21 -28.48 0.35
C GLY A 81 -4.61 -27.34 -0.47
N ALA A 82 -3.35 -27.44 -0.91
CA ALA A 82 -2.90 -26.47 -1.91
C ALA A 82 -3.03 -26.98 -3.32
N LEU A 83 -3.29 -26.00 -4.16
CA LEU A 83 -3.63 -26.16 -5.55
C LEU A 83 -2.53 -25.55 -6.42
N SER A 84 -2.54 -25.88 -7.70
CA SER A 84 -1.72 -25.17 -8.68
C SER A 84 -2.17 -23.70 -8.77
N ARG A 85 -1.29 -22.80 -9.21
CA ARG A 85 -1.65 -21.38 -9.40
C ARG A 85 -2.88 -21.20 -10.28
N GLN A 86 -2.98 -22.00 -11.35
CA GLN A 86 -4.11 -21.98 -12.25
C GLN A 86 -5.41 -22.35 -11.55
N ARG A 87 -5.40 -23.41 -10.73
CA ARG A 87 -6.56 -23.81 -9.92
C ARG A 87 -6.92 -22.75 -8.86
N VAL A 88 -5.94 -22.11 -8.23
CA VAL A 88 -6.23 -20.99 -7.30
C VAL A 88 -6.98 -19.87 -8.01
N ARG A 89 -6.56 -19.48 -9.22
CA ARG A 89 -7.27 -18.46 -10.02
C ARG A 89 -8.70 -18.86 -10.33
N GLU A 90 -8.91 -20.12 -10.72
CA GLU A 90 -10.24 -20.63 -11.03
C GLU A 90 -11.16 -20.58 -9.81
N GLU A 91 -10.67 -20.97 -8.63
CA GLU A 91 -11.44 -20.87 -7.39
C GLU A 91 -11.70 -19.41 -6.97
N LEU A 92 -10.72 -18.52 -7.12
CA LEU A 92 -10.90 -17.09 -6.86
C LEU A 92 -11.94 -16.49 -7.81
N ALA A 93 -11.88 -16.78 -9.10
CA ALA A 93 -12.83 -16.29 -10.10
C ALA A 93 -14.25 -16.85 -9.89
N ALA A 94 -14.37 -18.07 -9.37
CA ALA A 94 -15.65 -18.72 -9.08
C ALA A 94 -16.23 -18.32 -7.71
N SER A 95 -15.54 -17.48 -6.93
CA SER A 95 -15.99 -17.06 -5.61
C SER A 95 -16.69 -15.71 -5.66
N ASP A 96 -17.47 -15.40 -4.61
CA ASP A 96 -18.22 -14.15 -4.49
C ASP A 96 -17.53 -13.18 -3.52
N ALA A 97 -16.86 -13.72 -2.49
CA ALA A 97 -16.08 -12.94 -1.55
C ALA A 97 -14.82 -13.68 -1.07
N PHE A 98 -13.79 -12.90 -0.75
CA PHE A 98 -12.59 -13.33 -0.07
C PHE A 98 -12.64 -12.93 1.40
N PHE A 99 -12.51 -13.92 2.29
CA PHE A 99 -12.54 -13.69 3.73
C PHE A 99 -11.18 -14.02 4.36
N LEU A 100 -10.44 -12.98 4.77
CA LEU A 100 -9.23 -13.16 5.56
C LEU A 100 -9.54 -13.09 7.06
N SER A 101 -9.63 -14.25 7.67
CA SER A 101 -9.84 -14.37 9.11
C SER A 101 -8.54 -14.23 9.94
N SER A 102 -7.39 -13.93 9.36
CA SER A 102 -6.10 -13.83 10.09
C SER A 102 -6.16 -12.95 11.34
N VAL A 103 -5.55 -13.43 12.44
CA VAL A 103 -5.38 -12.66 13.69
C VAL A 103 -4.37 -11.52 13.49
N ASP A 104 -3.29 -11.85 12.78
CA ASP A 104 -2.17 -10.95 12.47
C ASP A 104 -1.71 -11.28 11.07
N ASP A 105 -1.62 -10.28 10.19
CA ASP A 105 -1.04 -10.40 8.87
C ASP A 105 -0.57 -9.00 8.41
N PRO A 106 0.73 -8.69 8.55
CA PRO A 106 1.24 -7.35 8.27
C PRO A 106 1.09 -6.92 6.81
N MET A 107 1.04 -7.88 5.88
CA MET A 107 0.82 -7.60 4.46
C MET A 107 0.29 -8.86 3.74
N PRO A 108 -1.02 -9.12 3.80
CA PRO A 108 -1.59 -10.32 3.20
C PRO A 108 -1.67 -10.18 1.67
N LEU A 109 -0.65 -10.70 0.96
CA LEU A 109 -0.64 -10.70 -0.51
C LEU A 109 -1.88 -11.37 -1.12
N SER A 110 -2.45 -12.36 -0.43
CA SER A 110 -3.68 -13.04 -0.83
C SER A 110 -4.89 -12.10 -0.93
N VAL A 111 -4.93 -11.01 -0.15
CA VAL A 111 -5.96 -9.97 -0.28
C VAL A 111 -5.77 -9.20 -1.59
N VAL A 112 -4.52 -8.88 -1.94
CA VAL A 112 -4.22 -8.19 -3.20
C VAL A 112 -4.53 -9.09 -4.40
N GLU A 113 -4.25 -10.39 -4.31
CA GLU A 113 -4.66 -11.38 -5.31
C GLU A 113 -6.20 -11.41 -5.45
N ALA A 114 -6.94 -11.41 -4.35
CA ALA A 114 -8.41 -11.35 -4.38
C ALA A 114 -8.96 -10.06 -5.01
N VAL A 115 -8.34 -8.91 -4.70
CA VAL A 115 -8.64 -7.62 -5.33
C VAL A 115 -8.42 -7.68 -6.85
N GLN A 116 -7.36 -8.36 -7.29
CA GLN A 116 -7.14 -8.56 -8.73
C GLN A 116 -8.28 -9.31 -9.39
N HIS A 117 -8.82 -10.33 -8.71
CA HIS A 117 -9.99 -11.06 -9.15
C HIS A 117 -11.32 -10.33 -8.94
N ARG A 118 -11.33 -9.07 -8.47
CA ARG A 118 -12.56 -8.28 -8.26
C ARG A 118 -13.52 -8.90 -7.24
N LEU A 119 -12.97 -9.66 -6.28
CA LEU A 119 -13.75 -10.20 -5.17
C LEU A 119 -14.13 -9.10 -4.18
N ARG A 120 -15.29 -9.23 -3.57
CA ARG A 120 -15.60 -8.52 -2.33
C ARG A 120 -14.67 -9.03 -1.24
N VAL A 121 -14.14 -8.16 -0.40
CA VAL A 121 -13.09 -8.52 0.57
C VAL A 121 -13.53 -8.20 1.99
N VAL A 122 -13.44 -9.18 2.88
CA VAL A 122 -13.60 -8.98 4.32
C VAL A 122 -12.33 -9.38 5.05
N THR A 123 -11.89 -8.53 5.97
CA THR A 123 -10.66 -8.76 6.74
C THR A 123 -10.82 -8.33 8.20
N TYR A 124 -10.00 -8.88 9.09
CA TYR A 124 -9.92 -8.38 10.45
C TYR A 124 -9.25 -6.99 10.48
N HIS A 125 -9.74 -6.05 11.29
CA HIS A 125 -9.29 -4.65 11.26
C HIS A 125 -7.79 -4.41 11.59
N ARG A 126 -7.08 -5.41 12.13
CA ARG A 126 -5.66 -5.31 12.53
C ARG A 126 -4.68 -5.83 11.48
N ILE A 127 -5.15 -6.25 10.32
CA ILE A 127 -4.29 -6.73 9.23
C ILE A 127 -3.91 -5.60 8.28
N GLY A 128 -2.73 -5.68 7.68
CA GLY A 128 -2.11 -4.53 6.99
C GLY A 128 -2.79 -4.10 5.69
N SER A 129 -3.57 -4.96 5.01
CA SER A 129 -4.28 -4.56 3.80
C SER A 129 -5.39 -3.55 4.06
N ARG A 130 -5.81 -3.37 5.33
CA ARG A 130 -6.75 -2.31 5.72
C ARG A 130 -6.23 -0.92 5.36
N GLU A 131 -4.93 -0.67 5.54
CA GLU A 131 -4.31 0.65 5.34
C GLU A 131 -4.54 1.21 3.93
N VAL A 132 -4.75 0.33 2.95
CA VAL A 132 -4.87 0.69 1.53
C VAL A 132 -6.29 0.51 0.98
N LEU A 133 -7.13 -0.30 1.65
CA LEU A 133 -8.49 -0.63 1.20
C LEU A 133 -9.59 0.04 2.02
N GLU A 134 -9.31 0.56 3.22
CA GLU A 134 -10.32 1.18 4.08
C GLU A 134 -11.14 2.23 3.33
N GLY A 135 -12.47 2.10 3.39
CA GLY A 135 -13.41 3.00 2.72
C GLY A 135 -13.66 2.70 1.24
N ALA A 136 -12.99 1.71 0.64
CA ALA A 136 -13.32 1.25 -0.71
C ALA A 136 -14.63 0.45 -0.70
N PRO A 137 -15.63 0.80 -1.54
CA PRO A 137 -16.79 -0.07 -1.77
C PRO A 137 -16.37 -1.49 -2.18
N GLY A 138 -17.01 -2.50 -1.60
CA GLY A 138 -16.63 -3.91 -1.78
C GLY A 138 -15.53 -4.39 -0.83
N TYR A 139 -15.02 -3.52 0.05
CA TYR A 139 -14.13 -3.90 1.15
C TYR A 139 -14.76 -3.56 2.51
N ARG A 140 -14.72 -4.52 3.43
CA ARG A 140 -15.09 -4.31 4.83
C ARG A 140 -14.01 -4.85 5.77
N SER A 141 -13.87 -4.18 6.92
CA SER A 141 -13.10 -4.70 8.04
C SER A 141 -13.98 -4.86 9.28
N PHE A 142 -13.79 -5.94 10.02
CA PHE A 142 -14.51 -6.18 11.29
C PHE A 142 -13.57 -5.92 12.48
N THR A 143 -14.09 -5.25 13.50
CA THR A 143 -13.27 -4.78 14.64
C THR A 143 -13.22 -5.79 15.77
N GLU A 144 -14.35 -6.40 16.10
CA GLU A 144 -14.42 -7.46 17.12
C GLU A 144 -14.05 -8.80 16.49
N TYR A 145 -13.07 -9.51 17.05
CA TYR A 145 -12.62 -10.79 16.52
C TYR A 145 -13.58 -11.93 16.92
N THR A 146 -14.83 -11.83 16.48
CA THR A 146 -15.93 -12.73 16.79
C THR A 146 -16.62 -13.23 15.51
N PRO A 147 -17.22 -14.43 15.53
CA PRO A 147 -17.96 -14.94 14.38
C PRO A 147 -19.10 -14.02 13.93
N GLU A 148 -19.78 -13.38 14.88
CA GLU A 148 -20.93 -12.50 14.62
C GLU A 148 -20.51 -11.24 13.86
N ALA A 149 -19.41 -10.60 14.29
CA ALA A 149 -18.90 -9.40 13.63
C ALA A 149 -18.35 -9.71 12.23
N ALA A 150 -17.63 -10.83 12.08
CA ALA A 150 -17.13 -11.27 10.78
C ALA A 150 -18.28 -11.63 9.82
N LEU A 151 -19.30 -12.34 10.30
CA LEU A 151 -20.47 -12.70 9.49
C LEU A 151 -21.27 -11.46 9.07
N ALA A 152 -21.47 -10.49 9.97
CA ALA A 152 -22.14 -9.24 9.65
C ALA A 152 -21.37 -8.43 8.59
N ALA A 153 -20.03 -8.41 8.66
CA ALA A 153 -19.20 -7.76 7.64
C ALA A 153 -19.28 -8.46 6.28
N LEU A 154 -19.35 -9.80 6.27
CA LEU A 154 -19.58 -10.58 5.04
C LEU A 154 -20.94 -10.29 4.41
N ASP A 155 -22.00 -10.29 5.22
CA ASP A 155 -23.35 -10.00 4.75
C ASP A 155 -23.44 -8.60 4.14
N ALA A 156 -22.87 -7.60 4.83
CA ALA A 156 -22.83 -6.23 4.36
C ALA A 156 -22.03 -6.07 3.05
N VAL A 157 -20.84 -6.68 2.94
CA VAL A 157 -20.03 -6.53 1.73
C VAL A 157 -20.64 -7.24 0.53
N LEU A 158 -21.35 -8.35 0.74
CA LEU A 158 -22.07 -9.07 -0.31
C LEU A 158 -23.16 -8.20 -0.95
N ALA A 159 -23.78 -7.30 -0.18
CA ALA A 159 -24.76 -6.34 -0.70
C ALA A 159 -24.14 -5.14 -1.46
N GLU A 160 -22.81 -5.03 -1.52
CA GLU A 160 -22.12 -3.90 -2.15
C GLU A 160 -21.64 -4.22 -3.55
N ASN A 161 -21.55 -3.18 -4.38
CA ASN A 161 -20.73 -3.20 -5.58
C ASN A 161 -19.30 -2.80 -5.24
N ILE A 162 -18.34 -3.50 -5.83
CA ILE A 162 -16.94 -3.12 -5.70
C ILE A 162 -16.66 -1.79 -6.40
N SER A 163 -15.64 -1.05 -5.94
CA SER A 163 -15.14 0.11 -6.67
C SER A 163 -13.99 -0.29 -7.59
N GLU A 164 -14.27 -0.35 -8.90
CA GLU A 164 -13.26 -0.64 -9.93
C GLU A 164 -12.07 0.32 -9.88
N GLU A 165 -12.33 1.60 -9.64
CA GLU A 165 -11.29 2.62 -9.50
C GLU A 165 -10.39 2.34 -8.30
N ARG A 166 -10.98 2.18 -7.11
CA ARG A 166 -10.21 1.93 -5.88
C ARG A 166 -9.45 0.60 -5.94
N TYR A 167 -10.05 -0.44 -6.50
CA TYR A 167 -9.39 -1.73 -6.68
C TYR A 167 -8.22 -1.62 -7.64
N ARG A 168 -8.36 -0.91 -8.77
CA ARG A 168 -7.27 -0.66 -9.73
C ARG A 168 -6.12 0.12 -9.10
N GLU A 169 -6.41 1.15 -8.29
CA GLU A 169 -5.37 1.89 -7.55
C GLU A 169 -4.57 0.97 -6.62
N VAL A 170 -5.24 0.03 -5.95
CA VAL A 170 -4.58 -0.96 -5.09
C VAL A 170 -3.75 -1.92 -5.93
N GLU A 171 -4.26 -2.44 -7.06
CA GLU A 171 -3.45 -3.26 -7.98
C GLU A 171 -2.18 -2.53 -8.42
N GLU A 172 -2.31 -1.27 -8.85
CA GLU A 172 -1.19 -0.41 -9.24
C GLU A 172 -0.20 -0.18 -8.11
N LEU A 173 -0.71 -0.03 -6.88
CA LEU A 173 0.13 0.13 -5.71
C LEU A 173 1.01 -1.09 -5.48
N PHE A 174 0.53 -2.31 -5.73
CA PHE A 174 1.24 -3.57 -5.49
C PHE A 174 1.91 -4.17 -6.73
N ASP A 175 1.89 -3.48 -7.87
CA ASP A 175 2.48 -4.00 -9.10
C ASP A 175 4.02 -3.99 -9.07
N THR A 176 4.64 -4.90 -9.83
CA THR A 176 6.09 -5.10 -9.90
C THR A 176 6.85 -3.82 -10.30
N PRO A 177 6.40 -3.02 -11.30
CA PRO A 177 7.05 -1.75 -11.61
C PRO A 177 6.96 -0.75 -10.46
N ALA A 178 5.83 -0.69 -9.75
CA ALA A 178 5.65 0.22 -8.62
C ALA A 178 6.53 -0.19 -7.42
N PHE A 179 6.62 -1.49 -7.13
CA PHE A 179 7.58 -2.04 -6.17
C PHE A 179 9.02 -1.67 -6.54
N THR A 180 9.42 -1.95 -7.79
CA THR A 180 10.78 -1.73 -8.29
C THR A 180 11.14 -0.25 -8.22
N HIS A 181 10.23 0.63 -8.59
CA HIS A 181 10.39 2.08 -8.45
C HIS A 181 10.66 2.46 -6.99
N ARG A 182 9.77 2.08 -6.06
CA ARG A 182 9.92 2.42 -4.64
C ARG A 182 11.19 1.83 -4.02
N MET A 183 11.56 0.61 -4.41
CA MET A 183 12.79 -0.03 -3.97
C MET A 183 14.04 0.69 -4.50
N SER A 184 14.05 1.06 -5.78
CA SER A 184 15.17 1.79 -6.39
C SER A 184 15.37 3.14 -5.71
N LEU A 185 14.28 3.87 -5.46
CA LEU A 185 14.35 5.11 -4.68
C LEU A 185 14.83 4.89 -3.25
N ALA A 186 14.38 3.83 -2.57
CA ALA A 186 14.77 3.53 -1.19
C ALA A 186 16.26 3.17 -1.08
N LEU A 187 16.82 2.55 -2.12
CA LEU A 187 18.22 2.15 -2.20
C LEU A 187 19.13 3.23 -2.84
N GLY A 188 18.57 4.32 -3.34
CA GLY A 188 19.31 5.35 -4.08
C GLY A 188 19.88 4.84 -5.41
N LEU A 189 19.26 3.81 -6.00
CA LEU A 189 19.66 3.24 -7.28
C LEU A 189 19.11 4.09 -8.43
N PRO A 190 19.82 4.15 -9.57
CA PRO A 190 19.27 4.71 -10.80
C PRO A 190 17.98 3.95 -11.17
N MET A 191 17.01 4.68 -11.71
CA MET A 191 15.73 4.10 -12.09
C MET A 191 15.93 2.99 -13.14
N PRO A 192 15.30 1.81 -12.98
CA PRO A 192 15.31 0.79 -14.02
C PRO A 192 14.71 1.39 -15.29
N GLY A 193 15.48 1.39 -16.37
CA GLY A 193 15.20 2.13 -17.62
C GLY A 193 16.17 3.28 -17.92
N ALA A 194 17.05 3.65 -16.98
CA ALA A 194 18.07 4.69 -17.19
C ALA A 194 19.43 4.17 -17.69
N VAL A 195 19.55 2.86 -17.98
CA VAL A 195 20.74 2.28 -18.63
C VAL A 195 20.43 2.16 -20.11
N GLY A 196 21.18 2.90 -20.93
CA GLY A 196 20.90 3.13 -22.35
C GLY A 196 20.60 1.87 -23.15
N LEU A 197 19.45 1.88 -23.83
CA LEU A 197 19.20 1.02 -24.97
C LEU A 197 19.66 1.77 -26.24
N PRO A 198 20.35 1.12 -27.19
CA PRO A 198 20.59 1.70 -28.50
C PRO A 198 19.23 1.96 -29.18
N ALA A 199 19.15 3.08 -29.91
CA ALA A 199 17.97 3.45 -30.67
C ALA A 199 17.56 2.32 -31.63
N GLY A 200 16.36 1.78 -31.42
CA GLY A 200 15.65 0.88 -32.34
C GLY A 200 14.23 1.41 -32.54
N PRO A 201 13.61 1.19 -33.70
CA PRO A 201 12.58 2.08 -34.24
C PRO A 201 11.20 1.87 -33.62
N GLU A 202 10.41 2.94 -33.79
CA GLU A 202 9.15 3.30 -33.16
C GLU A 202 8.01 2.25 -33.21
N GLY A 203 7.21 2.22 -32.14
CA GLY A 203 5.89 1.57 -32.11
C GLY A 203 5.27 1.65 -30.71
N GLY A 204 4.14 2.36 -30.58
CA GLY A 204 3.47 2.74 -29.32
C GLY A 204 3.21 1.57 -28.37
N GLU A 205 3.48 1.71 -27.07
CA GLU A 205 2.45 2.06 -26.08
C GLU A 205 3.02 2.83 -24.85
N GLY A 206 4.32 3.20 -24.88
CA GLY A 206 5.02 3.87 -23.76
C GLY A 206 4.99 5.41 -23.75
N GLY A 207 4.41 6.05 -24.79
CA GLY A 207 4.55 7.49 -25.03
C GLY A 207 3.85 8.39 -24.01
N PHE A 208 2.69 8.00 -23.48
CA PHE A 208 1.90 8.88 -22.62
C PHE A 208 2.50 9.00 -21.21
N ALA A 209 2.94 7.90 -20.61
CA ALA A 209 3.59 7.90 -19.30
C ALA A 209 4.96 8.59 -19.35
N ALA A 210 5.74 8.36 -20.40
CA ALA A 210 7.03 9.02 -20.61
C ALA A 210 6.87 10.54 -20.85
N ALA A 211 5.87 10.95 -21.62
CA ALA A 211 5.53 12.36 -21.81
C ALA A 211 5.04 13.02 -20.51
N LEU A 212 4.25 12.30 -19.70
CA LEU A 212 3.80 12.78 -18.39
C LEU A 212 4.97 12.96 -17.42
N ASP A 213 5.90 12.00 -17.37
CA ASP A 213 7.08 12.05 -16.50
C ASP A 213 8.05 13.17 -16.95
N GLN A 214 8.21 13.39 -18.26
CA GLN A 214 8.94 14.55 -18.79
C GLN A 214 8.26 15.87 -18.42
N GLN A 215 6.94 15.96 -18.48
CA GLN A 215 6.18 17.16 -18.13
C GLN A 215 6.29 17.48 -16.63
N VAL A 216 6.25 16.47 -15.76
CA VAL A 216 6.46 16.67 -14.30
C VAL A 216 7.91 17.05 -14.01
N ALA A 217 8.89 16.43 -14.68
CA ALA A 217 10.30 16.79 -14.52
C ALA A 217 10.56 18.25 -14.94
N HIS A 218 9.99 18.70 -16.05
CA HIS A 218 10.06 20.08 -16.50
C HIS A 218 9.49 21.05 -15.45
N ARG A 219 8.31 20.72 -14.89
CA ARG A 219 7.69 21.54 -13.83
C ARG A 219 8.50 21.57 -12.54
N VAL A 220 9.19 20.49 -12.17
CA VAL A 220 10.10 20.50 -11.02
C VAL A 220 11.29 21.44 -11.25
N VAL A 221 11.80 21.52 -12.48
CA VAL A 221 12.83 22.49 -12.86
C VAL A 221 12.27 23.91 -12.78
N GLU A 222 11.11 24.15 -13.38
CA GLU A 222 10.38 25.44 -13.34
C GLU A 222 10.16 25.89 -11.89
N PHE A 223 9.66 25.01 -11.03
CA PHE A 223 9.48 25.28 -9.60
C PHE A 223 10.79 25.73 -8.93
N ARG A 224 11.89 25.02 -9.18
CA ARG A 224 13.22 25.37 -8.60
C ARG A 224 13.70 26.73 -9.06
N GLU A 225 13.43 27.09 -10.31
CA GLU A 225 13.79 28.40 -10.86
C GLU A 225 12.97 29.51 -10.21
N HIS A 226 11.64 29.38 -10.12
CA HIS A 226 10.80 30.35 -9.42
C HIS A 226 11.18 30.47 -7.94
N PHE A 227 11.38 29.35 -7.26
CA PHE A 227 11.76 29.32 -5.84
C PHE A 227 13.12 30.01 -5.61
N ARG A 228 14.14 29.72 -6.42
CA ARG A 228 15.47 30.36 -6.30
C ARG A 228 15.45 31.84 -6.67
N ALA A 229 14.60 32.24 -7.61
CA ALA A 229 14.43 33.62 -8.02
C ALA A 229 13.57 34.45 -7.04
N GLY A 230 13.06 33.86 -5.97
CA GLY A 230 12.17 34.54 -5.01
C GLY A 230 10.78 34.85 -5.55
N ARG A 231 10.38 34.24 -6.68
CA ARG A 231 9.04 34.35 -7.28
C ARG A 231 8.06 33.46 -6.55
N GLU A 232 7.68 33.87 -5.34
CA GLU A 232 6.95 33.01 -4.40
C GLU A 232 5.57 32.57 -4.89
N GLU A 233 4.82 33.46 -5.57
CA GLU A 233 3.47 33.14 -6.03
C GLU A 233 3.49 32.11 -7.16
N GLU A 234 4.41 32.26 -8.11
CA GLU A 234 4.62 31.31 -9.18
C GLU A 234 5.17 29.98 -8.65
N ALA A 235 6.10 30.02 -7.67
CA ALA A 235 6.60 28.82 -7.02
C ALA A 235 5.49 28.06 -6.28
N LEU A 236 4.60 28.77 -5.56
CA LEU A 236 3.44 28.15 -4.92
C LEU A 236 2.48 27.54 -5.96
N ARG A 237 2.18 28.27 -7.02
CA ARG A 237 1.27 27.81 -8.08
C ARG A 237 1.79 26.52 -8.74
N VAL A 238 3.04 26.54 -9.20
CA VAL A 238 3.68 25.39 -9.87
C VAL A 238 3.87 24.25 -8.87
N GLY A 239 4.29 24.54 -7.64
CA GLY A 239 4.48 23.56 -6.58
C GLY A 239 3.18 22.85 -6.18
N THR A 240 2.06 23.57 -6.03
CA THR A 240 0.74 22.97 -5.77
C THR A 240 0.31 22.07 -6.92
N GLU A 241 0.54 22.47 -8.18
CA GLU A 241 0.20 21.64 -9.34
C GLU A 241 1.02 20.34 -9.38
N ILE A 242 2.31 20.41 -9.06
CA ILE A 242 3.17 19.22 -8.93
C ILE A 242 2.65 18.31 -7.82
N LEU A 243 2.40 18.88 -6.62
CA LEU A 243 2.00 18.12 -5.42
C LEU A 243 0.65 17.40 -5.54
N ARG A 244 -0.24 17.84 -6.45
CA ARG A 244 -1.48 17.12 -6.79
C ARG A 244 -1.23 15.78 -7.48
N ARG A 245 -0.09 15.62 -8.14
CA ARG A 245 0.23 14.44 -8.97
C ARG A 245 1.37 13.60 -8.40
N ARG A 246 2.43 14.25 -7.93
CA ARG A 246 3.65 13.62 -7.39
C ARG A 246 4.18 14.44 -6.23
N ARG A 247 4.92 13.81 -5.32
CA ARG A 247 5.48 14.49 -4.13
C ARG A 247 7.01 14.48 -4.11
N PRO A 248 7.68 15.14 -5.08
CA PRO A 248 9.14 15.21 -5.09
C PRO A 248 9.66 15.99 -3.88
N THR A 249 10.71 15.48 -3.26
CA THR A 249 11.25 15.98 -1.98
C THR A 249 11.62 17.45 -2.02
N ASP A 250 12.25 17.91 -3.10
CA ASP A 250 12.69 19.31 -3.20
C ASP A 250 11.51 20.27 -3.31
N VAL A 251 10.40 19.82 -3.92
CA VAL A 251 9.16 20.60 -3.99
C VAL A 251 8.46 20.60 -2.63
N LEU A 252 8.41 19.47 -1.93
CA LEU A 252 7.87 19.43 -0.56
C LEU A 252 8.65 20.36 0.39
N LEU A 253 9.98 20.34 0.35
CA LEU A 253 10.82 21.21 1.18
C LEU A 253 10.69 22.68 0.76
N GLY A 254 10.69 22.97 -0.54
CA GLY A 254 10.51 24.34 -1.03
C GLY A 254 9.12 24.89 -0.69
N MET A 255 8.07 24.10 -0.86
CA MET A 255 6.71 24.49 -0.46
C MET A 255 6.61 24.66 1.06
N ALA A 256 7.19 23.76 1.86
CA ALA A 256 7.23 23.92 3.31
C ALA A 256 7.92 25.23 3.73
N ASP A 257 9.02 25.59 3.07
CA ASP A 257 9.72 26.87 3.29
C ASP A 257 8.85 28.08 2.96
N LEU A 258 8.15 28.07 1.81
CA LEU A 258 7.21 29.13 1.42
C LEU A 258 6.05 29.27 2.41
N HIS A 259 5.47 28.16 2.87
CA HIS A 259 4.41 28.17 3.86
C HIS A 259 4.90 28.67 5.23
N ALA A 260 6.11 28.27 5.66
CA ALA A 260 6.70 28.75 6.91
C ALA A 260 6.95 30.26 6.89
N ARG A 261 7.50 30.81 5.80
CA ARG A 261 7.73 32.26 5.65
C ARG A 261 6.44 33.09 5.67
N ARG A 262 5.33 32.50 5.23
CA ARG A 262 3.99 33.13 5.22
C ARG A 262 3.22 32.93 6.54
N GLY A 263 3.84 32.39 7.58
CA GLY A 263 3.20 32.14 8.87
C GLY A 263 2.20 30.98 8.85
N ARG A 264 2.19 30.14 7.82
CA ARG A 264 1.32 28.95 7.71
C ARG A 264 2.02 27.72 8.30
N GLY A 265 2.22 27.74 9.62
CA GLY A 265 2.98 26.74 10.36
C GLY A 265 2.46 25.30 10.19
N ALA A 266 1.14 25.10 10.28
CA ALA A 266 0.50 23.80 10.12
C ALA A 266 0.78 23.16 8.74
N ASP A 267 0.59 23.93 7.66
CA ASP A 267 0.86 23.48 6.29
C ASP A 267 2.34 23.13 6.10
N ALA A 268 3.24 23.97 6.64
CA ALA A 268 4.67 23.73 6.58
C ALA A 268 5.05 22.42 7.28
N LEU A 269 4.52 22.17 8.49
CA LEU A 269 4.78 20.94 9.25
C LEU A 269 4.23 19.69 8.52
N GLN A 270 3.06 19.78 7.90
CA GLN A 270 2.49 18.69 7.11
C GLN A 270 3.40 18.34 5.91
N LEU A 271 3.89 19.36 5.19
CA LEU A 271 4.80 19.19 4.06
C LEU A 271 6.17 18.66 4.49
N LEU A 272 6.69 19.09 5.65
CA LEU A 272 7.92 18.54 6.24
C LEU A 272 7.75 17.07 6.63
N GLY A 273 6.60 16.70 7.21
CA GLY A 273 6.24 15.31 7.48
C GLY A 273 6.19 14.45 6.22
N ALA A 274 5.64 14.98 5.13
CA ALA A 274 5.69 14.31 3.84
C ALA A 274 7.12 14.21 3.28
N ALA A 275 7.96 15.25 3.45
CA ALA A 275 9.33 15.29 2.96
C ALA A 275 10.22 14.22 3.62
N VAL A 276 10.10 14.01 4.94
CA VAL A 276 10.87 12.96 5.65
C VAL A 276 10.46 11.54 5.26
N CYS A 277 9.24 11.38 4.73
CA CYS A 277 8.75 10.11 4.21
C CYS A 277 9.23 9.80 2.78
N THR A 278 9.83 10.78 2.09
CA THR A 278 10.49 10.56 0.79
C THR A 278 11.88 9.91 0.96
N GLY A 279 12.40 9.22 -0.05
CA GLY A 279 13.65 8.43 0.05
C GLY A 279 14.87 9.16 -0.46
N ALA A 280 14.80 10.49 -0.56
CA ALA A 280 15.95 11.31 -0.90
C ALA A 280 17.04 11.23 0.17
N GLU A 281 18.22 11.77 -0.14
CA GLU A 281 19.41 11.79 0.72
C GLU A 281 19.06 12.25 2.16
N ARG A 282 18.89 11.29 3.08
CA ARG A 282 18.28 11.52 4.40
C ARG A 282 19.03 12.60 5.20
N SER A 283 20.34 12.65 5.07
CA SER A 283 21.21 13.64 5.72
C SER A 283 20.96 15.09 5.26
N ARG A 284 20.61 15.28 3.98
CA ARG A 284 20.25 16.58 3.39
C ARG A 284 18.83 16.95 3.79
N VAL A 285 17.89 16.00 3.69
CA VAL A 285 16.49 16.21 4.05
C VAL A 285 16.33 16.63 5.51
N TRP A 286 16.94 15.90 6.45
CA TRP A 286 16.85 16.26 7.88
C TRP A 286 17.47 17.62 8.21
N ARG A 287 18.50 18.05 7.46
CA ARG A 287 19.09 19.38 7.62
C ARG A 287 18.14 20.48 7.18
N GLU A 288 17.50 20.30 6.02
CA GLU A 288 16.49 21.25 5.53
C GLU A 288 15.24 21.25 6.41
N VAL A 289 14.80 20.08 6.90
CA VAL A 289 13.67 19.99 7.85
C VAL A 289 13.98 20.74 9.14
N ALA A 290 15.21 20.60 9.69
CA ALA A 290 15.61 21.37 10.87
C ALA A 290 15.57 22.88 10.60
N ARG A 291 16.11 23.32 9.45
CA ARG A 291 16.13 24.73 9.05
C ARG A 291 14.71 25.31 8.90
N ILE A 292 13.82 24.60 8.21
CA ILE A 292 12.45 25.07 7.96
C ILE A 292 11.61 25.01 9.24
N ALA A 293 11.76 23.97 10.06
CA ALA A 293 11.06 23.87 11.35
C ALA A 293 11.47 24.99 12.32
N GLU A 294 12.66 25.56 12.18
CA GLU A 294 13.08 26.75 12.92
C GLU A 294 12.30 28.00 12.47
N LEU A 295 12.07 28.16 11.16
CA LEU A 295 11.26 29.25 10.59
C LEU A 295 9.80 29.20 11.04
N VAL A 296 9.26 28.01 11.30
CA VAL A 296 7.90 27.82 11.85
C VAL A 296 7.80 28.33 13.31
N GLY A 297 8.92 28.51 14.00
CA GLY A 297 8.93 29.08 15.35
C GLY A 297 8.43 28.09 16.42
N PRO A 298 7.60 28.54 17.39
CA PRO A 298 7.21 27.74 18.55
C PRO A 298 6.69 26.33 18.25
N GLU A 299 5.88 26.19 17.21
CA GLU A 299 5.23 24.95 16.78
C GLU A 299 6.24 23.96 16.16
N GLY A 300 7.31 24.46 15.55
CA GLY A 300 8.34 23.64 14.92
C GLY A 300 9.47 23.20 15.86
N ARG A 301 9.54 23.71 17.10
CA ARG A 301 10.67 23.47 18.03
C ARG A 301 10.95 22.00 18.31
N THR A 302 9.91 21.17 18.42
CA THR A 302 10.06 19.73 18.68
C THR A 302 10.64 19.04 17.46
N LEU A 303 10.12 19.34 16.26
CA LEU A 303 10.59 18.79 15.00
C LEU A 303 12.02 19.25 14.67
N HIS A 304 12.35 20.52 14.93
CA HIS A 304 13.70 21.06 14.77
C HIS A 304 14.72 20.30 15.62
N ARG A 305 14.44 20.12 16.93
CA ARG A 305 15.33 19.36 17.83
C ARG A 305 15.51 17.92 17.36
N PHE A 306 14.43 17.26 16.99
CA PHE A 306 14.46 15.89 16.48
C PHE A 306 15.28 15.77 15.18
N ALA A 307 15.03 16.64 14.21
CA ALA A 307 15.73 16.65 12.92
C ALA A 307 17.24 16.92 13.07
N ARG A 308 17.66 17.75 14.04
CA ARG A 308 19.08 17.96 14.36
C ARG A 308 19.73 16.70 14.93
N LEU A 309 19.05 15.99 15.84
CA LEU A 309 19.54 14.73 16.40
C LEU A 309 19.69 13.65 15.32
N GLU A 310 18.71 13.51 14.43
CA GLU A 310 18.79 12.57 13.30
C GLU A 310 19.92 12.93 12.33
N THR A 311 20.12 14.21 12.04
CA THR A 311 21.26 14.66 11.22
C THR A 311 22.61 14.26 11.84
N LEU A 312 22.76 14.40 13.16
CA LEU A 312 23.98 14.01 13.88
C LEU A 312 24.17 12.48 13.89
N ARG A 313 23.11 11.71 14.16
CA ARG A 313 23.13 10.24 14.13
C ARG A 313 23.57 9.70 12.77
N LEU A 314 23.05 10.27 11.69
CA LEU A 314 23.43 9.88 10.32
C LEU A 314 24.90 10.21 10.00
N ARG A 315 25.39 11.38 10.45
CA ARG A 315 26.82 11.75 10.31
C ARG A 315 27.74 10.83 11.09
N MET A 316 27.36 10.44 12.32
CA MET A 316 28.14 9.50 13.13
C MET A 316 28.20 8.11 12.49
N ARG A 317 27.07 7.61 11.97
CA ARG A 317 27.02 6.33 11.24
C ARG A 317 27.83 6.34 9.94
N ALA A 318 27.86 7.47 9.24
CA ALA A 318 28.70 7.62 8.05
C ALA A 318 30.19 7.58 8.40
N ARG A 319 30.60 8.24 9.51
CA ARG A 319 31.97 8.20 10.01
C ARG A 319 32.41 6.82 10.49
N SER A 320 31.54 6.07 11.18
CA SER A 320 31.87 4.71 11.63
C SER A 320 31.99 3.70 10.49
N ARG A 321 31.31 3.91 9.36
CA ARG A 321 31.46 3.10 8.14
C ARG A 321 32.71 3.46 7.32
N GLY A 322 33.23 4.67 7.45
CA GLY A 322 34.48 5.10 6.80
C GLY A 322 35.76 4.72 7.55
N ALA A 323 35.66 4.25 8.80
CA ALA A 323 36.81 3.85 9.63
C ALA A 323 37.18 2.35 9.49
N GLY A 324 36.52 1.62 8.58
CA GLY A 324 36.66 0.17 8.39
C GLY A 324 37.40 -0.23 7.12
N THR A 325 38.52 0.42 6.82
CA THR A 325 39.54 -0.13 5.90
C THR A 325 40.91 0.49 6.21
N PRO A 326 41.80 -0.23 6.91
CA PRO A 326 43.22 -0.17 6.68
C PRO A 326 43.65 -1.36 5.81
N THR A 327 44.27 -1.00 4.67
CA THR A 327 45.24 -1.75 3.84
C THR A 327 45.22 -3.26 3.84
#